data_AF-A0A822FI27-F1
#
_entry.id   AF-A0A822FI27-F1
#
_cell.length_a   1.000
_cell.length_b   1.000
_cell.length_c   1.000
_cell.angle_alpha   90.00
_cell.angle_beta   90.00
_cell.angle_gamma   90.00
#
_symmetry.space_group_name_H-M   'P 1'
#
loop_
_entity.id
_entity.type
_entity.pdbx_description
1 polymer ?
#
loop_
_entity_poly.entity_id
_entity_poly.type
_entity_poly.pdbx_seq_one_letter_code
_entity_poly.pdbx_strand_id
1 'polypeptide(L)' 'MLGERLFPLIQQMQPELAGKITGMLLEIDNTELLHMLESRESLKAKVEEAIAVLQAHQAKQLYVAKQAATNSAAS' A
#
# COMPACT_ATOMS: atom_id res chain seq x y z
N MET A 1 0.17 11.97 13.93
CA MET A 1 -0.42 13.18 13.33
C MET A 1 -0.46 13.16 11.79
N LEU A 2 0.65 12.97 11.05
CA LEU A 2 0.57 12.93 9.57
C LEU A 2 -0.31 11.80 9.04
N GLY A 3 -0.23 10.61 9.65
CA GLY A 3 -1.08 9.47 9.28
C GLY A 3 -2.58 9.74 9.42
N GLU A 4 -2.99 10.45 10.47
CA GLU A 4 -4.39 10.81 10.71
C GLU A 4 -4.92 11.83 9.69
N ARG A 5 -4.03 12.64 9.09
CA ARG A 5 -4.38 13.58 8.02
C ARG A 5 -4.39 12.91 6.64
N LEU A 6 -3.45 12.00 6.38
CA LEU A 6 -3.35 11.25 5.13
C LEU A 6 -4.47 10.22 4.99
N PHE A 7 -4.78 9.50 6.07
CA PHE A 7 -5.74 8.41 6.08
C PHE A 7 -7.10 8.76 5.44
N PRO A 8 -7.81 9.83 5.84
CA PRO A 8 -9.11 10.15 5.25
C PRO A 8 -9.02 10.48 3.75
N LEU A 9 -7.93 11.08 3.30
CA LEU A 9 -7.71 11.39 1.88
C LEU A 9 -7.50 10.11 1.07
N ILE A 10 -6.67 9.20 1.59
CA ILE A 10 -6.42 7.90 0.96
C ILE A 10 -7.69 7.04 1.01
N GLN A 11 -8.45 7.09 2.10
CA GLN A 11 -9.70 6.35 2.25
C GLN A 11 -10.75 6.74 1.21
N GLN A 12 -10.80 8.01 0.80
CA GLN A 12 -11.68 8.45 -0.30
C GLN A 12 -11.26 7.85 -1.66
N MET A 13 -9.99 7.49 -1.82
CA MET A 13 -9.44 6.99 -3.08
C MET A 13 -9.44 5.46 -3.13
N GLN A 14 -9.10 4.81 -2.01
CA GLN A 14 -9.04 3.36 -1.89
C GLN A 14 -9.46 2.91 -0.47
N PRO A 15 -10.77 2.79 -0.21
CA PRO A 15 -11.30 2.49 1.13
C PRO A 15 -10.77 1.18 1.72
N GLU A 16 -10.68 0.12 0.92
CA GLU A 16 -10.34 -1.23 1.39
C GLU A 16 -8.87 -1.36 1.82
N LEU A 17 -7.98 -0.58 1.22
CA LEU A 17 -6.53 -0.65 1.47
C LEU A 17 -6.00 0.57 2.22
N ALA A 18 -6.86 1.51 2.61
CA ALA A 18 -6.46 2.80 3.17
C ALA A 18 -5.47 2.67 4.32
N GLY A 19 -5.71 1.77 5.27
CA GLY A 19 -4.82 1.55 6.41
C GLY A 19 -3.43 1.05 5.99
N LYS A 20 -3.37 0.07 5.08
CA LYS A 20 -2.10 -0.48 4.58
C LYS A 20 -1.31 0.56 3.79
N ILE A 21 -1.99 1.26 2.88
CA ILE A 21 -1.37 2.31 2.07
C ILE A 21 -0.87 3.46 2.95
N THR A 22 -1.67 3.91 3.93
CA THR A 22 -1.25 4.95 4.88
C THR A 22 -0.01 4.49 5.66
N GLY A 23 0.01 3.25 6.16
CA GLY A 23 1.17 2.70 6.84
C GLY A 23 2.42 2.69 5.95
N MET A 24 2.30 2.30 4.69
CA MET A 24 3.41 2.31 3.73
C MET A 24 3.91 3.72 3.41
N LEU A 25 2.99 4.69 3.23
CA LEU A 25 3.38 6.07 2.93
C LEU A 25 4.06 6.74 4.13
N LEU A 26 3.75 6.35 5.36
CA LEU A 26 4.41 6.90 6.56
C LEU A 26 5.90 6.56 6.67
N GLU A 27 6.40 5.64 5.86
CA GLU A 27 7.84 5.35 5.73
C GLU A 27 8.56 6.36 4.83
N ILE A 28 7.84 7.26 4.16
CA ILE A 28 8.39 8.35 3.33
C ILE A 28 8.82 9.52 4.22
N ASP A 29 9.83 10.26 3.77
CA ASP A 29 10.30 11.48 4.44
C ASP A 29 9.18 12.50 4.66
N ASN A 30 9.16 13.12 5.85
CA ASN A 30 8.12 14.07 6.25
C ASN A 30 7.93 15.23 5.27
N THR A 31 9.00 15.71 4.63
CA THR A 31 8.93 16.80 3.64
C THR A 31 8.11 16.40 2.41
N GLU A 32 8.30 15.17 1.92
CA GLU A 32 7.54 14.65 0.77
C GLU A 32 6.08 14.37 1.18
N LEU A 33 5.85 13.87 2.39
CA LEU A 33 4.49 13.70 2.92
C LEU A 33 3.73 15.02 3.05
N LEU A 34 4.40 16.11 3.44
CA LEU A 34 3.80 17.45 3.48
C LEU A 34 3.42 17.92 2.07
N HIS A 35 4.31 17.74 1.10
CA HIS A 35 4.01 18.06 -0.31
C HIS A 35 2.80 17.27 -0.83
N MET A 36 2.69 15.98 -0.48
CA MET A 36 1.53 15.16 -0.85
C MET A 36 0.23 15.64 -0.21
N LEU A 37 0.26 16.18 1.01
CA LEU A 37 -0.92 16.77 1.65
C LEU A 37 -1.39 18.05 0.95
N GLU A 38 -0.48 18.77 0.30
CA GLU A 38 -0.76 20.00 -0.44
C GLU A 38 -1.13 19.73 -1.91
N SER A 39 -0.67 18.62 -2.48
CA SER A 39 -0.90 18.24 -3.89
C SER A 39 -1.66 16.92 -4.02
N ARG A 40 -2.94 17.03 -4.41
CA ARG A 40 -3.79 15.86 -4.67
C ARG A 40 -3.23 14.94 -5.75
N GLU A 41 -2.58 15.49 -6.77
CA GLU A 41 -1.96 14.71 -7.84
C GLU A 41 -0.76 13.91 -7.32
N SER A 42 0.10 14.53 -6.51
CA SER A 42 1.24 13.85 -5.87
C SER A 42 0.78 12.73 -4.94
N LEU A 43 -0.24 12.98 -4.11
CA LEU A 43 -0.83 11.94 -3.27
C LEU A 43 -1.42 10.80 -4.11
N LYS A 44 -2.13 11.12 -5.20
CA LYS A 44 -2.71 10.11 -6.10
C LYS A 44 -1.65 9.19 -6.70
N ALA A 45 -0.60 9.75 -7.26
CA ALA A 45 0.49 8.99 -7.86
C ALA A 45 1.12 8.02 -6.84
N LYS A 46 1.37 8.50 -5.62
CA LYS A 46 1.94 7.66 -4.56
C LYS A 46 0.99 6.58 -4.05
N VAL A 47 -0.31 6.85 -4.01
CA VAL A 47 -1.33 5.84 -3.70
C VAL A 47 -1.36 4.75 -4.78
N GLU A 48 -1.28 5.11 -6.06
CA GLU A 48 -1.24 4.15 -7.17
C GLU A 48 0.03 3.27 -7.14
N GLU A 49 1.19 3.86 -6.86
CA GLU A 49 2.44 3.11 -6.64
C GLU A 49 2.31 2.12 -5.48
N ALA A 50 1.76 2.57 -4.33
CA ALA A 50 1.58 1.71 -3.16
C ALA A 50 0.61 0.54 -3.44
N ILE A 51 -0.45 0.77 -4.23
CA ILE A 51 -1.38 -0.28 -4.66
C ILE A 51 -0.65 -1.32 -5.51
N ALA A 52 0.15 -0.88 -6.48
CA ALA A 52 0.91 -1.78 -7.36
C ALA A 52 1.87 -2.67 -6.55
N VAL A 53 2.56 -2.10 -5.57
CA VAL A 53 3.45 -2.85 -4.67
C VAL A 53 2.68 -3.86 -3.83
N LEU A 54 1.54 -3.47 -3.25
CA LEU A 54 0.68 -4.37 -2.46
C LEU A 54 0.18 -5.55 -3.30
N GLN A 55 -0.26 -5.29 -4.52
CA GLN A 55 -0.74 -6.33 -5.45
C GLN A 55 0.39 -7.29 -5.85
N ALA A 56 1.57 -6.76 -6.19
CA ALA A 56 2.73 -7.59 -6.52
C ALA A 56 3.16 -8.47 -5.33
N HIS A 57 3.17 -7.91 -4.13
CA HIS A 57 3.46 -8.67 -2.91
C HIS A 57 2.42 -9.77 -2.67
N GLN A 58 1.12 -9.46 -2.79
CA GLN A 58 0.05 -10.44 -2.62
C GLN A 58 0.14 -11.58 -3.65
N ALA A 59 0.38 -11.27 -4.92
CA ALA A 59 0.56 -12.26 -5.97
C ALA A 59 1.75 -13.18 -5.68
N LYS A 60 2.87 -12.61 -5.20
CA LYS A 60 4.04 -13.39 -4.78
C LYS A 60 3.71 -14.31 -3.60
N GLN A 61 3.00 -13.83 -2.59
CA GLN A 61 2.60 -14.64 -1.43
C GLN A 61 1.68 -15.81 -1.83
N LEU A 62 0.72 -15.58 -2.72
CA LEU A 62 -0.15 -16.64 -3.24
C LEU A 62 0.63 -17.70 -4.01
N TYR A 63 1.61 -17.29 -4.82
CA TYR A 63 2.49 -18.22 -5.53
C TYR A 63 3.30 -19.10 -4.58
N VAL A 64 3.92 -18.51 -3.56
CA VAL A 64 4.70 -19.23 -2.54
C VAL A 64 3.81 -20.20 -1.76
N ALA A 65 2.61 -19.78 -1.36
CA ALA A 65 1.66 -20.63 -0.65
C ALA A 65 1.21 -21.83 -1.50
N LYS A 66 0.97 -21.62 -2.80
CA LYS A 66 0.57 -22.70 -3.71
C LYS A 66 1.68 -23.73 -3.89
N GLN A 67 2.94 -23.31 -3.99
CA GLN A 67 4.09 -24.23 -4.08
C GLN A 67 4.28 -25.05 -2.80
N ALA A 68 4.13 -24.42 -1.62
CA ALA A 68 4.24 -25.12 -0.35
C ALA A 68 3.19 -26.23 -0.24
N ALA A 69 1.94 -25.94 -0.63
CA ALA A 69 0.85 -26.92 -0.61
C ALA A 69 1.08 -28.09 -1.59
N THR A 70 1.59 -27.82 -2.80
CA THR A 70 1.89 -28.90 -3.77
C THR A 70 3.04 -29.79 -3.31
N ASN A 71 4.06 -29.23 -2.66
CA ASN A 71 5.21 -30.01 -2.20
C ASN A 71 4.85 -30.88 -0.99
N SER A 72 3.93 -30.43 -0.13
CA SER A 72 3.46 -31.22 1.02
C SER A 72 2.53 -32.38 0.65
N ALA A 73 1.90 -32.36 -0.53
CA ALA A 73 1.01 -33.42 -0.99
C ALA A 73 1.71 -34.53 -1.80
N ALA A 74 2.98 -34.32 -2.18
CA ALA A 74 3.78 -35.27 -2.95
C ALA A 74 4.75 -36.11 -2.09
N SER A 75 4.64 -36.03 -0.76
CA SER A 75 5.38 -36.83 0.23
C SER A 75 4.43 -37.74 1.00
#